data_AF-A0A0M2PI43-F1
#
_entry.id   AF-A0A0M2PI43-F1
#
_cell.length_a   1.000
_cell.length_b   1.000
_cell.length_c   1.000
_cell.angle_alpha   90.00
_cell.angle_beta   90.00
_cell.angle_gamma   90.00
#
_symmetry.space_group_name_H-M   'P 1'
#
loop_
_entity.id
_entity.type
_entity.pdbx_description
1 polymer ?
#
loop_
_entity_poly.entity_id
_entity_poly.type
_entity_poly.pdbx_seq_one_letter_code
_entity_poly.pdbx_strand_id
1 'polypeptide(L)' 'MTRLTTKELAFIEDEIRAEEIAAKTINWCASLCNDKELRDALEQIAENHQLKIGELAQYFNKSGMIQ' A
#
# COMPACT_ATOMS: atom_id res chain seq x y z
N MET A 1 23.09 -2.94 -6.09
CA MET A 1 21.64 -3.18 -6.11
C MET A 1 21.42 -4.62 -6.54
N THR A 2 20.74 -5.41 -5.71
CA THR A 2 20.47 -6.83 -6.00
C THR A 2 19.35 -6.92 -7.03
N ARG A 3 19.57 -7.62 -8.14
CA ARG A 3 18.54 -7.83 -9.15
C ARG A 3 17.53 -8.83 -8.59
N LEU A 4 16.29 -8.39 -8.40
CA LEU A 4 15.23 -9.28 -7.96
C LEU A 4 14.86 -10.27 -9.06
N THR A 5 14.57 -11.49 -8.66
CA THR A 5 14.01 -12.51 -9.54
C THR A 5 12.56 -12.19 -9.88
N THR A 6 12.05 -12.76 -10.96
CA THR A 6 10.63 -12.62 -11.34
C THR A 6 9.67 -13.02 -10.21
N LYS A 7 10.05 -14.03 -9.42
CA LYS A 7 9.24 -14.47 -8.27
C LYS A 7 9.18 -13.41 -7.17
N GLU A 8 10.31 -12.77 -6.86
CA GLU A 8 10.37 -11.69 -5.87
C GLU A 8 9.63 -10.44 -6.36
N LEU A 9 9.71 -10.11 -7.65
CA LEU A 9 8.93 -9.03 -8.25
C LEU A 9 7.43 -9.31 -8.15
N ALA A 10 6.99 -10.52 -8.46
CA ALA A 10 5.58 -10.92 -8.34
C ALA A 10 5.07 -10.81 -6.89
N PHE A 11 5.89 -11.19 -5.90
CA PHE A 11 5.54 -10.99 -4.49
C PHE A 11 5.35 -9.52 -4.14
N ILE A 12 6.22 -8.63 -4.61
CA ILE A 12 6.09 -7.20 -4.34
C ILE A 12 4.83 -6.64 -5.01
N GLU A 13 4.52 -7.09 -6.23
CA GLU A 13 3.29 -6.71 -6.93
C GLU A 13 2.03 -7.15 -6.16
N ASP A 14 2.04 -8.37 -5.62
CA ASP A 14 0.93 -8.87 -4.79
C ASP A 14 0.81 -8.11 -3.45
N GLU A 15 1.92 -7.75 -2.82
CA GLU A 15 1.92 -6.91 -1.62
C GLU A 15 1.35 -5.51 -1.92
N ILE A 16 1.72 -4.90 -3.05
CA ILE A 16 1.15 -3.60 -3.48
C ILE A 16 -0.38 -3.72 -3.61
N ARG A 17 -0.87 -4.79 -4.24
CA ARG A 17 -2.32 -5.02 -4.38
C ARG A 17 -3.00 -5.21 -3.02
N ALA A 18 -2.40 -5.97 -2.11
CA ALA A 18 -2.94 -6.21 -0.79
C ALA A 18 -3.06 -4.89 0.01
N GLU A 19 -2.02 -4.07 -0.03
CA GLU A 19 -1.99 -2.75 0.60
C GLU A 19 -3.04 -1.80 -0.02
N GLU A 20 -3.23 -1.81 -1.35
CA GLU A 20 -4.29 -1.03 -2.01
C GLU A 20 -5.69 -1.42 -1.54
N ILE A 21 -5.96 -2.72 -1.41
CA ILE A 21 -7.25 -3.22 -0.91
C ILE A 21 -7.43 -2.77 0.53
N ALA A 22 -6.41 -2.95 1.39
CA ALA A 22 -6.47 -2.54 2.79
C ALA A 22 -6.76 -1.05 2.94
N ALA A 23 -6.01 -0.19 2.22
CA ALA A 23 -6.21 1.26 2.25
C ALA A 23 -7.63 1.66 1.87
N LYS A 24 -8.16 1.09 0.77
CA LYS A 24 -9.52 1.37 0.28
C LYS A 24 -10.59 0.89 1.25
N THR A 25 -10.44 -0.32 1.79
CA THR A 25 -11.38 -0.89 2.77
C THR A 25 -11.40 -0.06 4.04
N ILE A 26 -10.25 0.33 4.58
CA ILE A 26 -10.17 1.11 5.81
C ILE A 26 -10.74 2.52 5.61
N ASN A 27 -10.43 3.16 4.48
CA ASN A 27 -11.02 4.46 4.15
C ASN A 27 -12.55 4.38 4.01
N TRP A 28 -13.05 3.31 3.37
CA TRP A 28 -14.49 3.05 3.30
C TRP A 28 -15.10 2.85 4.70
N CYS A 29 -14.44 2.08 5.59
CA CYS A 29 -14.88 1.97 6.98
C CYS A 29 -14.95 3.33 7.68
N ALA A 30 -13.94 4.19 7.49
CA ALA A 30 -13.94 5.54 8.04
C ALA A 30 -15.15 6.37 7.56
N SER A 31 -15.54 6.24 6.29
CA SER A 31 -16.70 6.92 5.72
C SER A 31 -18.04 6.51 6.35
N LEU A 32 -18.10 5.33 6.99
CA LEU A 32 -19.27 4.80 7.68
C LEU A 32 -19.28 5.17 9.18
N CYS A 33 -18.22 5.80 9.69
CA CYS A 33 -18.11 6.17 11.09
C CYS A 33 -18.75 7.54 11.38
N ASN A 34 -19.63 7.56 12.39
CA ASN A 34 -20.20 8.80 12.92
C ASN A 34 -19.33 9.41 14.02
N ASP A 35 -18.56 8.59 14.74
CA ASP A 35 -17.62 9.04 15.75
C ASP A 35 -16.40 9.68 15.08
N LYS A 36 -16.07 10.91 15.49
CA LYS A 36 -15.00 11.69 14.86
C LYS A 36 -13.62 11.12 15.17
N GLU A 37 -13.36 10.73 16.41
CA GLU A 37 -12.04 10.23 16.79
C GLU A 37 -11.73 8.91 16.08
N LEU A 38 -12.73 8.02 15.99
CA LEU A 38 -12.60 6.76 15.26
C LEU A 38 -12.42 6.97 13.76
N ARG A 39 -13.18 7.90 13.16
CA ARG A 39 -13.03 8.23 11.72
C ARG A 39 -11.62 8.76 11.43
N ASP A 40 -11.16 9.74 12.20
CA ASP A 40 -9.84 10.34 12.02
C ASP A 40 -8.73 9.27 12.18
N ALA A 41 -8.87 8.36 13.14
CA ALA A 41 -7.94 7.25 13.32
C ALA A 41 -7.92 6.29 12.12
N LEU A 42 -9.08 5.95 11.56
CA LEU A 42 -9.17 5.09 10.37
C LEU A 42 -8.62 5.79 9.12
N GLU A 43 -8.89 7.08 8.95
CA GLU A 43 -8.33 7.89 7.86
C GLU A 43 -6.79 7.91 7.94
N GLN A 44 -6.22 8.09 9.13
CA GLN A 44 -4.78 8.05 9.33
C GLN A 44 -4.18 6.68 8.99
N ILE A 45 -4.86 5.58 9.36
CA ILE A 45 -4.42 4.24 9.02
C ILE A 45 -4.45 4.04 7.49
N ALA A 46 -5.53 4.45 6.83
CA ALA A 46 -5.64 4.37 5.37
C ALA A 46 -4.53 5.18 4.66
N GLU A 47 -4.20 6.37 5.16
CA GLU A 47 -3.11 7.20 4.64
C GLU A 47 -1.74 6.50 4.80
N ASN A 48 -1.49 5.86 5.94
CA ASN A 48 -0.25 5.10 6.15
C ASN A 48 -0.10 3.96 5.14
N HIS A 49 -1.19 3.24 4.82
CA HIS A 49 -1.18 2.23 3.76
C HIS A 49 -0.91 2.87 2.38
N GLN A 50 -1.47 4.05 2.08
CA GLN A 50 -1.18 4.78 0.83
C GLN A 50 0.29 5.17 0.69
N LEU A 51 0.92 5.63 1.77
CA LEU A 51 2.36 5.93 1.78
C LEU A 51 3.19 4.67 1.50
N LYS A 52 2.85 3.55 2.14
CA LYS A 52 3.54 2.27 1.95
C LYS A 52 3.42 1.74 0.51
N ILE A 53 2.26 1.90 -0.12
CA ILE A 53 2.08 1.59 -1.56
C ILE A 53 3.06 2.39 -2.40
N GLY A 54 3.21 3.70 -2.12
CA GLY A 54 4.17 4.56 -2.82
C GLY A 54 5.61 4.09 -2.67
N GLU A 55 6.02 3.71 -1.46
CA GLU A 55 7.36 3.16 -1.19
C GLU A 55 7.61 1.84 -1.93
N LEU A 56 6.65 0.91 -1.86
CA LEU A 56 6.73 -0.39 -2.54
C LEU A 56 6.76 -0.24 -4.07
N ALA A 57 5.94 0.64 -4.63
CA ALA A 57 5.93 0.93 -6.06
C ALA A 57 7.25 1.55 -6.52
N GLN A 58 7.82 2.49 -5.75
CA GLN A 58 9.15 3.03 -6.05
C GLN A 58 10.24 1.96 -5.98
N TYR A 59 10.18 1.07 -4.98
CA TYR A 59 11.12 -0.04 -4.84
C TYR A 59 11.01 -1.03 -5.99
N PHE A 60 9.79 -1.43 -6.35
CA PHE A 60 9.49 -2.30 -7.49
C PHE A 60 10.07 -1.74 -8.79
N ASN A 61 9.79 -0.46 -9.06
CA ASN A 61 10.28 0.22 -10.26
C ASN A 61 11.81 0.30 -10.31
N LYS A 62 12.47 0.64 -9.18
CA LYS A 62 13.94 0.65 -9.11
C LYS A 62 14.56 -0.75 -9.28
N SER A 63 13.86 -1.78 -8.82
CA SER A 63 14.31 -3.18 -8.89
C SER A 63 14.11 -3.80 -10.28
N GLY A 64 13.11 -3.31 -11.04
CA GLY A 64 12.85 -3.69 -12.43
C GLY A 64 13.61 -2.87 -13.49
N MET A 65 14.06 -1.65 -13.17
CA MET A 65 14.72 -0.71 -14.11
C MET A 65 16.23 -0.93 -14.34
N ILE A 66 16.74 -2.15 -14.23
CA ILE A 66 18.06 -2.49 -14.77
C ILE A 66 17.82 -3.34 -16.03
N GLN A 67 17.56 -2.63 -17.14
CA GLN A 67 17.62 -3.18 -18.50
C GLN A 67 19.04 -3.64 -18.81
#